data_AF-A0A2V8EQC9-F1
#
_entry.id   AF-A0A2V8EQC9-F1
#
_cell.length_a   1.000
_cell.length_b   1.000
_cell.length_c   1.000
_cell.angle_alpha   90.00
_cell.angle_beta   90.00
_cell.angle_gamma   90.00
#
_symmetry.space_group_name_H-M   'P 1'
#
loop_
_entity.id
_entity.type
_entity.pdbx_description
1 polymer ?
#
loop_
_entity_poly.entity_id
_entity_poly.type
_entity_poly.pdbx_seq_one_letter_code
_entity_poly.pdbx_strand_id
1 'polypeptide(L)' 'SLYPALHRLRRKGWITAAWEWQKALNREFKFYNLTPGGRRQLATEEAQWRRVSKAIARVMWPALGTSED' A
#
# COMPACT_ATOMS: atom_id res chain seq x y z
N SER A 1 5.93 -11.99 4.19
CA SER A 1 4.93 -12.13 5.28
C SER A 1 4.51 -10.76 5.80
N LEU A 2 3.29 -10.65 6.32
CA LEU A 2 2.67 -9.38 6.75
C LEU A 2 3.35 -8.77 7.99
N TYR A 3 3.59 -9.58 9.02
CA TYR A 3 4.09 -9.09 10.30
C TYR A 3 5.47 -8.41 10.20
N PRO A 4 6.47 -8.98 9.49
CA PRO A 4 7.74 -8.28 9.26
C PRO A 4 7.60 -6.98 8.46
N ALA A 5 6.62 -6.89 7.55
CA ALA A 5 6.36 -5.65 6.81
C ALA A 5 5.83 -4.55 7.74
N LEU A 6 4.82 -4.86 8.57
CA LEU A 6 4.29 -3.93 9.57
C LEU A 6 5.38 -3.46 10.55
N HIS A 7 6.27 -4.35 10.98
CA HIS A 7 7.42 -3.98 11.82
C HIS A 7 8.34 -2.98 11.14
N ARG A 8 8.67 -3.17 9.85
CA ARG A 8 9.49 -2.21 9.11
C ARG A 8 8.80 -0.85 8.98
N LEU A 9 7.50 -0.84 8.66
CA LEU A 9 6.72 0.40 8.55
C LEU A 9 6.67 1.14 9.89
N ARG A 10 6.53 0.43 11.01
CA ARG A 10 6.54 1.02 12.35
C ARG A 10 7.91 1.57 12.72
N ARG A 11 9.00 0.84 12.44
CA ARG A 11 10.38 1.33 12.67
C ARG A 11 10.70 2.60 11.88
N LYS A 12 10.11 2.75 10.70
CA LYS A 12 10.23 3.97 9.88
C LYS A 12 9.34 5.12 10.36
N GLY A 13 8.52 4.91 11.39
CA GLY A 13 7.56 5.91 11.87
C GLY A 13 6.39 6.16 10.91
N TRP A 14 6.14 5.26 9.95
CA TRP A 14 5.07 5.42 8.96
C TRP A 14 3.72 4.90 9.45
N ILE A 15 3.72 4.03 10.46
CA ILE A 15 2.48 3.57 11.12
C ILE A 15 2.60 3.61 12.65
N THR A 16 1.48 3.84 13.33
CA THR A 16 1.31 3.52 14.75
C THR A 16 0.67 2.14 14.92
N ALA A 17 0.72 1.61 16.14
CA ALA A 17 0.01 0.40 16.50
C ALA A 17 -0.60 0.55 17.89
N ALA A 18 -1.89 0.29 18.03
CA ALA A 18 -2.61 0.33 19.29
C ALA A 18 -3.40 -0.97 19.47
N TRP A 19 -3.46 -1.47 20.70
CA TRP A 19 -4.42 -2.51 21.03
C TRP A 19 -5.74 -1.85 21.40
N GLU A 20 -6.83 -2.33 20.79
CA GLU A 20 -8.17 -1.80 21.04
C GLU A 20 -9.15 -2.96 21.25
N TRP A 21 -10.05 -2.77 22.20
CA TRP A 21 -11.10 -3.75 22.51
C TRP A 21 -12.26 -3.64 21.52
N GLN A 22 -12.51 -4.72 20.78
CA GLN A 22 -13.68 -4.83 19.91
C GLN A 22 -14.86 -5.39 20.69
N LYS A 23 -15.75 -4.49 21.14
CA LYS A 23 -16.93 -4.85 21.94
C LYS A 23 -17.81 -5.89 21.27
N ALA A 24 -18.06 -5.75 19.96
CA ALA A 24 -18.94 -6.66 19.21
C ALA A 24 -18.40 -8.09 19.10
N LEU A 25 -17.07 -8.26 19.17
CA LEU A 25 -16.40 -9.55 19.04
C LEU A 25 -15.80 -10.04 20.36
N ASN A 26 -16.02 -9.30 21.45
CA ASN A 26 -15.51 -9.57 22.80
C ASN A 26 -14.02 -9.98 22.82
N ARG A 27 -13.19 -9.32 22.01
CA ARG A 27 -11.75 -9.62 21.87
C ARG A 27 -10.92 -8.38 21.55
N GLU A 28 -9.63 -8.43 21.88
CA GLU A 28 -8.68 -7.36 21.59
C GLU A 28 -8.02 -7.55 20.23
N PHE A 29 -7.84 -6.46 19.49
CA PHE A 29 -7.09 -6.45 18.24
C PHE A 29 -6.04 -5.36 18.25
N LYS A 30 -4.95 -5.62 17.53
CA LYS A 30 -3.93 -4.62 17.28
C LYS A 30 -4.23 -3.89 15.98
N PHE A 31 -4.70 -2.66 16.10
CA PHE A 31 -4.96 -1.77 14.96
C PHE A 31 -3.69 -1.03 14.57
N TYR A 32 -3.52 -0.82 13.26
CA TYR A 32 -2.40 -0.11 12.68
C TYR A 32 -2.92 1.07 11.87
N ASN A 33 -2.40 2.26 12.14
CA ASN A 33 -2.85 3.50 11.50
C ASN A 33 -1.67 4.22 10.86
N LEU A 34 -1.89 4.86 9.70
CA LEU A 34 -0.87 5.69 9.07
C LEU A 34 -0.61 6.95 9.88
N THR A 35 0.67 7.27 10.09
CA THR A 35 1.08 8.58 10.60
C THR A 35 1.00 9.63 9.49
N PRO A 36 1.08 10.94 9.80
CA PRO A 36 1.23 11.96 8.77
C PRO A 36 2.44 11.71 7.85
N GLY A 37 3.57 11.27 8.42
CA GLY A 37 4.75 10.86 7.65
C GLY A 37 4.49 9.64 6.76
N GLY A 38 3.75 8.66 7.28
CA GLY A 38 3.34 7.48 6.52
C GLY A 38 2.42 7.80 5.35
N ARG A 39 1.49 8.76 5.50
CA ARG A 39 0.64 9.22 4.38
C ARG A 39 1.45 9.88 3.27
N ARG A 40 2.45 10.69 3.61
CA ARG A 40 3.37 11.30 2.62
C ARG A 40 4.19 10.24 1.89
N GLN A 41 4.70 9.26 2.62
CA GLN A 41 5.41 8.15 2.01
C GLN A 41 4.51 7.34 1.09
N LEU A 42 3.29 7.01 1.53
CA LEU A 42 2.35 6.23 0.74
C LEU A 42 2.12 6.88 -0.63
N ALA A 43 1.90 8.19 -0.67
CA ALA A 43 1.76 8.93 -1.93
C ALA A 43 2.99 8.79 -2.85
N THR A 44 4.20 8.77 -2.28
CA THR A 44 5.45 8.58 -3.04
C THR A 44 5.53 7.18 -3.63
N GLU A 45 5.25 6.15 -2.83
CA GLU A 45 5.26 4.75 -3.26
C GLU A 45 4.17 4.48 -4.31
N GLU A 46 2.98 5.06 -4.15
CA GLU A 46 1.89 4.96 -5.13
C GLU A 46 2.25 5.61 -6.48
N ALA A 47 2.93 6.76 -6.45
CA ALA A 47 3.39 7.42 -7.67
C ALA A 47 4.44 6.56 -8.41
N GLN A 48 5.38 5.98 -7.67
CA GLN A 48 6.38 5.05 -8.22
C GLN A 48 5.71 3.79 -8.80
N TRP A 49 4.79 3.19 -8.05
CA TRP A 49 4.03 2.03 -8.49
C TRP A 49 3.28 2.30 -9.78
N ARG A 50 2.57 3.43 -9.87
CA ARG A 50 1.81 3.82 -11.06
C ARG A 50 2.69 3.98 -12.29
N ARG A 51 3.91 4.50 -12.13
CA ARG A 51 4.87 4.64 -13.23
C ARG A 51 5.28 3.27 -13.77
N VAL A 52 5.66 2.36 -12.87
CA VAL A 52 6.14 1.02 -13.24
C VAL A 52 5.00 0.18 -13.81
N SER A 53 3.84 0.15 -13.16
CA SER A 53 2.69 -0.62 -13.62
C SER A 53 2.17 -0.13 -14.97
N LYS A 54 2.17 1.18 -15.23
CA LYS A 54 1.84 1.74 -16.54
C LYS A 54 2.82 1.31 -17.63
N ALA A 55 4.12 1.26 -17.32
CA ALA A 55 5.13 0.80 -18.28
C ALA A 55 4.93 -0.69 -18.63
N ILE A 56 4.72 -1.53 -17.62
CA ILE A 56 4.41 -2.96 -17.80
C ILE A 56 3.12 -3.13 -18.62
N ALA A 57 2.06 -2.38 -18.30
CA ALA A 57 0.79 -2.46 -19.01
C ALA A 57 0.92 -2.14 -20.50
N ARG A 58 1.79 -1.19 -20.89
CA ARG A 58 2.06 -0.89 -22.30
C ARG A 58 2.73 -2.04 -23.05
N VAL A 59 3.54 -2.85 -22.37
CA VAL A 59 4.18 -4.03 -22.96
C VAL A 59 3.18 -5.18 -23.06
N MET A 60 2.35 -5.36 -22.03
CA MET A 60 1.37 -6.45 -21.97
C MET A 60 0.17 -6.23 -22.90
N TRP A 61 -0.25 -4.98 -23.07
CA TRP A 61 -1.26 -4.56 -24.03
C TRP A 61 -0.67 -3.47 -24.93
N PRO A 62 0.20 -3.86 -25.89
CA PRO A 62 0.51 -2.97 -26.99
C PRO A 62 -0.83 -2.63 -27.63
N ALA A 63 -1.06 -1.37 -27.99
CA ALA A 63 -2.25 -1.00 -28.74
C ALA A 63 -2.35 -1.97 -29.92
N LEU A 64 -3.31 -2.90 -29.86
CA LEU A 64 -3.58 -3.81 -30.96
C LEU A 64 -3.80 -2.89 -32.14
N GLY A 65 -2.92 -2.99 -33.13
CA GLY A 65 -2.92 -2.10 -34.26
C GLY A 65 -4.35 -1.98 -34.77
N THR A 66 -4.89 -0.77 -34.70
CA THR A 66 -5.83 -0.30 -35.69
C THR A 66 -5.08 -0.35 -37.03
N SER A 67 -4.97 -1.55 -37.60
CA SER A 67 -4.74 -1.72 -39.03
C SER A 67 -6.06 -1.36 -39.69
N GLU A 68 -6.26 -0.06 -39.89
CA GLU A 68 -6.98 0.42 -41.06
C GLU A 68 -5.98 0.32 -42.22
N ASP A 69 -5.98 -0.83 -42.87
CA ASP A 69 -5.57 -1.02 -44.26
C ASP A 69 -6.73 -1.77 -44.96
#